data_AF-A0A351EKA4-F1
#
_entry.id   AF-A0A351EKA4-F1
#
_cell.length_a   1.000
_cell.length_b   1.000
_cell.length_c   1.000
_cell.angle_alpha   90.00
_cell.angle_beta   90.00
_cell.angle_gamma   90.00
#
_symmetry.space_group_name_H-M   'P 1'
#
loop_
_entity.id
_entity.type
_entity.pdbx_description
1 polymer ?
#
loop_
_entity_poly.entity_id
_entity_poly.type
_entity_poly.pdbx_seq_one_letter_code
_entity_poly.pdbx_strand_id
1 'polypeptide(L)'
;MTPVKDDTAGGRYIQRRGGDSGYMVINQVDDVAARITHVEDIDVRIANHMEYDKANFEGIQLHPADTGGSFFEMDQMKTADAEDLGGSWWPAGSDWSSFSRTERVAGISAAELQAPDPERLAGRWAQIAQLDVIVGDSGNPTIVFDNATIRFVEAIDGRGEGLGGIDLICNDREAVLEGARQRDCVISDDEVSLGGLRVYLRD
;
A
#
# COMPACT_ATOMS: atom_id res chain seq x y z
N MET A 1 6.44 -10.74 -15.02
CA MET A 1 5.72 -11.54 -16.02
C MET A 1 4.28 -11.06 -16.00
N THR A 2 3.82 -10.35 -17.03
CA THR A 2 2.42 -9.86 -17.08
C THR A 2 1.52 -11.02 -17.48
N PRO A 3 0.46 -11.36 -16.73
CA PRO A 3 -0.46 -12.41 -17.16
C PRO A 3 -1.12 -12.00 -18.49
N VAL A 4 -0.85 -12.76 -19.56
CA VAL A 4 -1.33 -12.52 -20.95
C VAL A 4 -2.71 -13.14 -21.19
N LYS A 5 -3.50 -13.38 -20.13
CA LYS A 5 -4.86 -13.90 -20.26
C LYS A 5 -5.86 -12.78 -20.03
N ASP A 6 -6.77 -12.63 -21.00
CA ASP A 6 -7.97 -11.81 -20.82
C ASP A 6 -8.75 -12.31 -19.58
N ASP A 7 -9.37 -11.37 -18.87
CA ASP A 7 -10.24 -11.63 -17.71
C ASP A 7 -9.57 -12.24 -16.46
N THR A 8 -8.31 -11.90 -16.20
CA THR A 8 -7.70 -12.13 -14.87
C THR A 8 -8.27 -11.16 -13.83
N ALA A 9 -8.16 -11.50 -12.53
CA ALA A 9 -8.56 -10.59 -11.45
C ALA A 9 -7.84 -9.23 -11.53
N GLY A 10 -6.53 -9.25 -11.81
CA GLY A 10 -5.74 -8.03 -12.05
C GLY A 10 -6.18 -7.26 -13.31
N GLY A 11 -6.49 -7.97 -14.41
CA GLY A 11 -7.01 -7.34 -15.62
C GLY A 11 -8.35 -6.63 -15.40
N ARG A 12 -9.29 -7.27 -14.70
CA ARG A 12 -10.57 -6.65 -14.30
C ARG A 12 -10.37 -5.45 -13.39
N TYR A 13 -9.41 -5.53 -12.46
CA TYR A 13 -9.09 -4.42 -11.56
C TYR A 13 -8.58 -3.19 -12.35
N ILE A 14 -7.61 -3.38 -13.24
CA ILE A 14 -7.05 -2.31 -14.09
C ILE A 14 -8.15 -1.68 -14.96
N GLN A 15 -9.02 -2.49 -15.58
CA GLN A 15 -10.15 -1.98 -16.36
C GLN A 15 -11.11 -1.15 -15.51
N ARG A 16 -11.47 -1.63 -14.31
CA ARG A 16 -12.34 -0.90 -13.37
C ARG A 16 -11.73 0.42 -12.92
N ARG A 17 -10.41 0.45 -12.69
CA ARG A 17 -9.67 1.66 -12.33
C ARG A 17 -9.38 2.58 -13.52
N GLY A 18 -9.69 2.18 -14.75
CA GLY A 18 -9.47 2.99 -15.96
C GLY A 18 -8.00 3.14 -16.38
N GLY A 19 -7.13 2.17 -16.04
CA GLY A 19 -5.70 2.20 -16.38
C GLY A 19 -4.81 1.77 -15.23
N ASP A 20 -3.50 2.00 -15.37
CA ASP A 20 -2.49 1.70 -14.34
C ASP A 20 -2.90 2.29 -12.98
N SER A 21 -2.74 1.52 -11.91
CA SER A 21 -3.21 1.89 -10.57
C SER A 21 -2.42 1.10 -9.53
N GLY A 22 -2.32 1.66 -8.31
CA GLY A 22 -1.94 0.87 -7.15
C GLY A 22 -2.95 -0.26 -6.93
N TYR A 23 -2.47 -1.41 -6.43
CA TYR A 23 -3.26 -2.63 -6.34
C TYR A 23 -3.42 -3.16 -4.91
N MET A 24 -2.43 -2.92 -4.06
CA MET A 24 -2.29 -3.60 -2.76
C MET A 24 -1.50 -2.74 -1.79
N VAL A 25 -1.88 -2.80 -0.52
CA VAL A 25 -1.11 -2.29 0.62
C VAL A 25 -0.69 -3.50 1.45
N ILE A 26 0.61 -3.71 1.56
CA ILE A 26 1.22 -4.82 2.31
C ILE A 26 1.78 -4.26 3.61
N ASN A 27 1.46 -4.91 4.73
CA ASN A 27 1.81 -4.44 6.07
C ASN A 27 2.50 -5.57 6.82
N GLN A 28 3.56 -5.25 7.55
CA GLN A 28 4.15 -6.18 8.49
C GLN A 28 3.32 -6.23 9.79
N VAL A 29 3.17 -7.42 10.36
CA VAL A 29 2.52 -7.67 11.64
C VAL A 29 3.34 -8.65 12.48
N ASP A 30 3.25 -8.52 13.80
CA ASP A 30 3.98 -9.38 14.75
C ASP A 30 3.49 -10.84 14.75
N ASP A 31 2.20 -11.06 14.49
CA ASP A 31 1.53 -12.36 14.62
C ASP A 31 0.37 -12.48 13.63
N VAL A 32 0.59 -13.20 12.52
CA VAL A 32 -0.45 -13.44 11.52
C VAL A 32 -1.59 -14.31 12.09
N ALA A 33 -1.33 -15.24 13.00
CA ALA A 33 -2.37 -16.09 13.57
C ALA A 33 -3.37 -15.28 14.42
N ALA A 34 -2.88 -14.31 15.17
CA ALA A 34 -3.73 -13.35 15.88
C ALA A 34 -4.57 -12.51 14.90
N ARG A 35 -3.98 -12.08 13.77
CA ARG A 35 -4.71 -11.35 12.73
C ARG A 35 -5.77 -12.20 12.05
N ILE A 36 -5.50 -13.48 11.76
CA ILE A 36 -6.47 -14.43 11.21
C ILE A 36 -7.70 -14.52 12.14
N THR A 37 -7.47 -14.76 13.43
CA THR A 37 -8.56 -14.85 14.42
C THR A 37 -9.40 -13.57 14.41
N HIS A 38 -8.75 -12.40 14.41
CA HIS A 38 -9.43 -11.12 14.41
C HIS A 38 -10.27 -10.91 13.14
N VAL A 39 -9.73 -11.16 11.95
CA VAL A 39 -10.46 -10.94 10.68
C VAL A 39 -11.63 -11.90 10.51
N GLU A 40 -11.51 -13.13 11.00
CA GLU A 40 -12.63 -14.09 11.06
C GLU A 40 -13.76 -13.59 11.98
N ASP A 41 -13.42 -13.06 13.16
CA ASP A 41 -14.39 -12.55 14.13
C ASP A 41 -15.20 -11.33 13.61
N ILE A 42 -14.68 -10.61 12.62
CA ILE A 42 -15.34 -9.44 11.98
C ILE A 42 -15.85 -9.73 10.56
N ASP A 43 -16.01 -11.01 10.21
CA ASP A 43 -16.53 -11.51 8.94
C ASP A 43 -15.75 -10.99 7.71
N VAL A 44 -14.43 -10.91 7.79
CA VAL A 44 -13.54 -10.59 6.66
C VAL A 44 -12.94 -11.88 6.12
N ARG A 45 -13.18 -12.18 4.84
CA ARG A 45 -12.62 -13.38 4.21
C ARG A 45 -11.14 -13.22 3.91
N ILE A 46 -10.39 -14.30 4.11
CA ILE A 46 -9.02 -14.43 3.61
C ILE A 46 -9.10 -15.00 2.19
N ALA A 47 -8.60 -14.26 1.21
CA ALA A 47 -8.57 -14.68 -0.19
C ALA A 47 -7.40 -15.60 -0.51
N ASN A 48 -6.29 -15.43 0.21
CA ASN A 48 -5.09 -16.23 0.07
C ASN A 48 -4.32 -16.22 1.40
N HIS A 49 -3.93 -17.41 1.87
CA HIS A 49 -3.07 -17.60 3.05
C HIS A 49 -1.79 -18.26 2.58
N MET A 50 -0.67 -17.60 2.82
CA MET A 50 0.64 -17.96 2.31
C MET A 50 1.50 -18.42 3.47
N GLU A 51 1.90 -19.69 3.46
CA GLU A 51 2.79 -20.27 4.46
C GLU A 51 4.06 -20.78 3.75
N TYR A 52 5.16 -20.06 3.94
CA TYR A 52 6.45 -20.38 3.33
C TYR A 52 7.52 -20.57 4.41
N ASP A 53 7.50 -21.73 5.08
CA ASP A 53 8.46 -22.06 6.15
C ASP A 53 9.92 -21.88 5.76
N LYS A 54 10.30 -22.29 4.54
CA LYS A 54 11.68 -22.15 4.06
C LYS A 54 12.12 -20.69 3.89
N ALA A 55 11.16 -19.79 3.78
CA ALA A 55 11.36 -18.36 3.68
C ALA A 55 11.16 -17.63 5.02
N ASN A 56 10.83 -18.34 6.10
CA ASN A 56 10.42 -17.75 7.37
C ASN A 56 9.32 -16.68 7.17
N PHE A 57 8.33 -16.98 6.33
CA PHE A 57 7.28 -16.03 5.97
C PHE A 57 5.91 -16.67 6.14
N GLU A 58 4.99 -15.92 6.71
CA GLU A 58 3.56 -16.19 6.67
C GLU A 58 2.82 -14.89 6.33
N GLY A 59 1.79 -14.97 5.50
CA GLY A 59 1.03 -13.78 5.10
C GLY A 59 -0.40 -14.09 4.70
N ILE A 60 -1.30 -13.12 4.89
CA ILE A 60 -2.70 -13.23 4.49
C ILE A 60 -3.13 -12.04 3.63
N GLN A 61 -3.75 -12.36 2.49
CA GLN A 61 -4.42 -11.39 1.63
C GLN A 61 -5.91 -11.40 1.92
N LEU A 62 -6.45 -10.28 2.36
CA LEU A 62 -7.87 -10.14 2.64
C LEU A 62 -8.68 -9.94 1.36
N HIS A 63 -9.90 -10.46 1.34
CA HIS A 63 -10.76 -10.39 0.16
C HIS A 63 -11.25 -8.95 -0.06
N PRO A 64 -11.01 -8.34 -1.24
CA PRO A 64 -11.23 -6.91 -1.45
C PRO A 64 -12.69 -6.47 -1.38
N ALA A 65 -13.64 -7.41 -1.53
CA ALA A 65 -15.06 -7.12 -1.31
C ALA A 65 -15.42 -6.87 0.17
N ASP A 66 -14.57 -7.29 1.11
CA ASP A 66 -14.78 -7.13 2.55
C ASP A 66 -13.92 -6.00 3.13
N THR A 67 -12.78 -5.69 2.51
CA THR A 67 -11.93 -4.55 2.88
C THR A 67 -12.42 -3.25 2.27
N GLY A 68 -12.82 -3.27 0.99
CA GLY A 68 -12.91 -2.06 0.18
C GLY A 68 -11.53 -1.42 -0.09
N GLY A 69 -11.50 -0.41 -0.94
CA GLY A 69 -10.32 0.38 -1.28
C GLY A 69 -9.37 -0.39 -2.19
N SER A 70 -8.61 -1.28 -1.58
CA SER A 70 -7.49 -2.00 -2.19
C SER A 70 -7.36 -3.38 -1.55
N PHE A 71 -6.47 -4.24 -2.08
CA PHE A 71 -6.03 -5.38 -1.29
C PHE A 71 -5.30 -4.89 -0.04
N PHE A 72 -5.67 -5.47 1.10
CA PHE A 72 -4.99 -5.30 2.37
C PHE A 72 -4.34 -6.65 2.69
N GLU A 73 -3.01 -6.67 2.70
CA GLU A 73 -2.18 -7.81 3.04
C GLU A 73 -1.47 -7.57 4.38
N MET A 74 -1.40 -8.61 5.21
CA MET A 74 -0.73 -8.62 6.51
C MET A 74 0.24 -9.80 6.55
N ASP A 75 1.51 -9.47 6.73
CA ASP A 75 2.64 -10.39 6.59
C ASP A 75 3.49 -10.42 7.84
N GLN A 76 4.03 -11.58 8.16
CA GLN A 76 4.94 -11.79 9.28
C GLN A 76 6.21 -12.47 8.76
N MET A 77 7.34 -11.77 8.93
CA MET A 77 8.66 -12.35 8.81
C MET A 77 9.05 -12.99 10.14
N LYS A 78 9.25 -14.31 10.14
CA LYS A 78 9.63 -15.11 11.30
C LYS A 78 11.16 -15.18 11.46
N THR A 79 11.82 -14.03 11.32
CA THR A 79 13.29 -13.88 11.40
C THR A 79 13.67 -12.91 12.51
N ALA A 80 14.90 -13.00 13.01
CA ALA A 80 15.36 -12.15 14.11
C ALA A 80 15.58 -10.68 13.71
N ASP A 81 15.74 -10.43 12.42
CA ASP A 81 15.95 -9.12 11.79
C ASP A 81 14.64 -8.51 11.24
N ALA A 82 13.49 -9.13 11.48
CA ALA A 82 12.21 -8.69 10.88
C ALA A 82 11.87 -7.23 11.19
N GLU A 83 12.22 -6.74 12.39
CA GLU A 83 11.95 -5.37 12.83
C GLU A 83 13.01 -4.36 12.37
N ASP A 84 14.10 -4.82 11.76
CA ASP A 84 15.13 -3.93 11.23
C ASP A 84 14.67 -3.31 9.91
N LEU A 85 14.88 -2.01 9.70
CA LEU A 85 14.54 -1.32 8.43
C LEU A 85 15.17 -1.96 7.18
N GLY A 86 16.29 -2.67 7.35
CA GLY A 86 17.00 -3.40 6.29
C GLY A 86 16.86 -4.92 6.39
N GLY A 87 15.94 -5.39 7.22
CA GLY A 87 15.73 -6.79 7.55
C GLY A 87 15.21 -7.64 6.40
N SER A 88 15.14 -8.94 6.65
CA SER A 88 14.55 -9.89 5.72
C SER A 88 13.10 -9.52 5.40
N TRP A 89 12.77 -9.42 4.10
CA TRP A 89 11.41 -9.11 3.64
C TRP A 89 11.09 -9.94 2.38
N TRP A 90 10.37 -11.05 2.57
CA TRP A 90 10.10 -11.99 1.50
C TRP A 90 9.35 -11.39 0.30
N PRO A 91 8.36 -10.50 0.47
CA PRO A 91 7.66 -9.88 -0.66
C PRO A 91 8.59 -9.08 -1.61
N ALA A 92 9.70 -8.53 -1.11
CA ALA A 92 10.70 -7.85 -1.96
C ALA A 92 11.78 -8.80 -2.53
N GLY A 93 11.79 -10.07 -2.10
CA GLY A 93 12.79 -11.07 -2.47
C GLY A 93 14.03 -11.08 -1.57
N SER A 94 14.73 -12.21 -1.51
CA SER A 94 15.81 -12.46 -0.53
C SER A 94 16.99 -11.48 -0.61
N ASP A 95 17.24 -10.89 -1.78
CA ASP A 95 18.40 -10.00 -2.03
C ASP A 95 18.00 -8.52 -2.16
N TRP A 96 16.77 -8.16 -1.76
CA TRP A 96 16.20 -6.83 -1.99
C TRP A 96 17.10 -5.68 -1.55
N SER A 97 17.77 -5.85 -0.39
CA SER A 97 18.60 -4.81 0.22
C SER A 97 19.79 -4.42 -0.66
N SER A 98 20.31 -5.34 -1.48
CA SER A 98 21.40 -5.06 -2.44
C SER A 98 20.95 -4.13 -3.60
N PHE A 99 19.64 -4.10 -3.88
CA PHE A 99 19.03 -3.26 -4.91
C PHE A 99 18.45 -1.95 -4.35
N SER A 100 18.55 -1.73 -3.03
CA SER A 100 18.11 -0.49 -2.42
C SER A 100 18.95 0.69 -2.91
N ARG A 101 18.29 1.76 -3.35
CA ARG A 101 18.88 3.00 -3.89
C ARG A 101 18.15 4.18 -3.29
N THR A 102 18.65 4.65 -2.16
CA THR A 102 18.00 5.68 -1.34
C THR A 102 18.61 7.07 -1.51
N GLU A 103 19.45 7.27 -2.52
CA GLU A 103 20.12 8.56 -2.74
C GLU A 103 19.12 9.69 -3.04
N ARG A 104 17.98 9.36 -3.65
CA ARG A 104 16.94 10.34 -4.04
C ARG A 104 15.70 10.30 -3.16
N VAL A 105 15.32 9.12 -2.69
CA VAL A 105 14.14 8.89 -1.85
C VAL A 105 14.49 7.95 -0.70
N ALA A 106 14.03 8.25 0.50
CA ALA A 106 14.30 7.42 1.68
C ALA A 106 13.29 6.27 1.83
N GLY A 107 12.04 6.47 1.42
CA GLY A 107 10.99 5.46 1.54
C GLY A 107 9.59 6.01 1.28
N ILE A 108 8.59 5.13 1.41
CA ILE A 108 7.16 5.47 1.36
C ILE A 108 6.70 5.78 2.78
N SER A 109 6.14 6.97 3.01
CA SER A 109 5.65 7.41 4.33
C SER A 109 4.14 7.42 4.45
N ALA A 110 3.42 7.36 3.33
CA ALA A 110 1.97 7.24 3.35
C ALA A 110 1.41 6.55 2.11
N ALA A 111 0.25 5.93 2.28
CA ALA A 111 -0.63 5.53 1.20
C ALA A 111 -1.92 6.38 1.21
N GLU A 112 -2.49 6.60 0.04
CA GLU A 112 -3.76 7.30 -0.17
C GLU A 112 -4.79 6.36 -0.79
N LEU A 113 -5.79 6.01 0.00
CA LEU A 113 -6.97 5.28 -0.47
C LEU A 113 -8.08 6.27 -0.77
N GLN A 114 -8.59 6.24 -2.00
CA GLN A 114 -9.73 7.05 -2.39
C GLN A 114 -11.01 6.23 -2.35
N ALA A 115 -12.12 6.84 -1.93
CA ALA A 115 -13.45 6.24 -1.95
C ALA A 115 -14.55 7.31 -2.06
N PRO A 116 -15.77 6.97 -2.51
CA PRO A 116 -16.92 7.87 -2.42
C PRO A 116 -17.31 8.21 -0.98
N ASP A 117 -17.00 7.32 -0.03
CA ASP A 117 -17.23 7.49 1.41
C ASP A 117 -15.93 7.16 2.16
N PRO A 118 -15.04 8.15 2.36
CA PRO A 118 -13.74 7.96 2.97
C PRO A 118 -13.83 7.56 4.45
N GLU A 119 -14.82 8.07 5.18
CA GLU A 119 -15.01 7.76 6.60
C GLU A 119 -15.39 6.29 6.80
N ARG A 120 -16.32 5.77 5.99
CA ARG A 120 -16.68 4.35 6.02
C ARG A 120 -15.49 3.45 5.69
N LEU A 121 -14.71 3.81 4.67
CA LEU A 121 -13.53 3.02 4.27
C LEU A 121 -12.46 3.04 5.38
N ALA A 122 -12.19 4.22 5.94
CA ALA A 122 -11.25 4.39 7.05
C ALA A 122 -11.67 3.55 8.26
N GLY A 123 -12.95 3.62 8.66
CA GLY A 123 -13.46 2.83 9.77
C GLY A 123 -13.31 1.32 9.55
N ARG A 124 -13.54 0.83 8.32
CA ARG A 124 -13.35 -0.59 8.00
C ARG A 124 -11.88 -1.00 8.05
N TRP A 125 -10.98 -0.21 7.46
CA TRP A 125 -9.55 -0.49 7.49
C TRP A 125 -8.96 -0.41 8.91
N ALA A 126 -9.43 0.55 9.72
CA ALA A 126 -9.04 0.71 11.12
C ALA A 126 -9.51 -0.47 11.96
N GLN A 127 -10.76 -0.92 11.77
CA GLN A 127 -11.28 -2.13 12.39
C GLN A 127 -10.41 -3.35 12.05
N ILE A 128 -10.05 -3.55 10.78
CA ILE A 128 -9.20 -4.67 10.34
C ILE A 128 -7.80 -4.58 10.96
N ALA A 129 -7.18 -3.40 10.95
CA ALA A 129 -5.84 -3.18 11.49
C ALA A 129 -5.79 -3.20 13.04
N GLN A 130 -6.94 -3.09 13.71
CA GLN A 130 -7.08 -2.85 15.15
C GLN A 130 -6.41 -1.55 15.58
N LEU A 131 -6.61 -0.50 14.78
CA LEU A 131 -6.11 0.86 15.01
C LEU A 131 -7.27 1.84 15.06
N ASP A 132 -7.02 3.04 15.57
CA ASP A 132 -8.00 4.12 15.58
C ASP A 132 -7.92 4.97 14.31
N VAL A 133 -9.06 5.52 13.91
CA VAL A 133 -9.11 6.59 12.90
C VAL A 133 -8.89 7.93 13.59
N ILE A 134 -7.92 8.69 13.10
CA ILE A 134 -7.71 10.10 13.47
C ILE A 134 -8.05 11.02 12.31
N VAL A 135 -8.18 12.31 12.60
CA VAL A 135 -8.24 13.35 11.57
C VAL A 135 -6.82 13.84 11.32
N GLY A 136 -6.30 13.61 10.11
CA GLY A 136 -4.98 14.09 9.72
C GLY A 136 -4.95 15.60 9.46
N ASP A 137 -3.76 16.15 9.21
CA ASP A 137 -3.56 17.60 9.05
C ASP A 137 -4.38 18.22 7.91
N SER A 138 -4.63 17.45 6.85
CA SER A 138 -5.45 17.87 5.70
C SER A 138 -6.96 17.71 5.93
N GLY A 139 -7.39 17.33 7.14
CA GLY A 139 -8.80 17.08 7.50
C GLY A 139 -9.33 15.71 7.08
N ASN A 140 -8.50 14.85 6.51
CA ASN A 140 -8.90 13.53 6.02
C ASN A 140 -8.84 12.47 7.13
N PRO A 141 -9.76 11.49 7.17
CA PRO A 141 -9.64 10.31 8.01
C PRO A 141 -8.30 9.60 7.73
N THR A 142 -7.58 9.23 8.78
CA THR A 142 -6.22 8.68 8.69
C THR A 142 -6.01 7.59 9.73
N ILE A 143 -5.31 6.53 9.34
CA ILE A 143 -4.79 5.49 10.25
C ILE A 143 -3.28 5.67 10.32
N VAL A 144 -2.73 5.61 11.54
CA VAL A 144 -1.29 5.75 11.80
C VAL A 144 -0.71 4.39 12.17
N PHE A 145 0.30 3.96 11.41
CA PHE A 145 1.13 2.81 11.66
C PHE A 145 2.48 3.28 12.23
N ASP A 146 3.36 2.36 12.60
CA ASP A 146 4.63 2.69 13.27
C ASP A 146 5.57 3.54 12.40
N ASN A 147 5.57 3.33 11.09
CA ASN A 147 6.47 4.01 10.14
C ASN A 147 5.75 4.74 8.99
N ALA A 148 4.43 4.64 8.91
CA ALA A 148 3.66 5.17 7.79
C ALA A 148 2.22 5.51 8.19
N THR A 149 1.51 6.20 7.29
CA THR A 149 0.08 6.46 7.44
C THR A 149 -0.71 5.95 6.25
N ILE A 150 -2.00 5.68 6.47
CA ILE A 150 -2.96 5.52 5.38
C ILE A 150 -3.99 6.63 5.54
N ARG A 151 -4.05 7.53 4.57
CA ARG A 151 -5.10 8.56 4.51
C ARG A 151 -6.20 8.14 3.56
N PHE A 152 -7.42 8.53 3.89
CA PHE A 152 -8.62 8.20 3.13
C PHE A 152 -9.21 9.49 2.55
N VAL A 153 -9.35 9.55 1.23
CA VAL A 153 -9.76 10.77 0.52
C VAL A 153 -10.99 10.53 -0.35
N GLU A 154 -11.73 11.58 -0.67
CA GLU A 154 -12.85 11.48 -1.61
C GLU A 154 -12.36 11.12 -3.03
N ALA A 155 -13.03 10.17 -3.68
CA ALA A 155 -12.73 9.79 -5.05
C ALA A 155 -13.29 10.82 -6.05
N ILE A 156 -12.43 11.71 -6.55
CA ILE A 156 -12.80 12.81 -7.47
C ILE A 156 -12.31 12.64 -8.91
N ASP A 157 -11.49 11.63 -9.19
CA ASP A 157 -10.82 11.44 -10.49
C ASP A 157 -11.59 10.53 -11.47
N GLY A 158 -12.79 10.08 -11.08
CA GLY A 158 -13.62 9.17 -11.89
C GLY A 158 -13.11 7.73 -11.94
N ARG A 159 -12.05 7.38 -11.20
CA ARG A 159 -11.46 6.03 -11.19
C ARG A 159 -12.11 5.10 -10.15
N GLY A 160 -12.99 5.65 -9.32
CA GLY A 160 -13.71 4.95 -8.26
C GLY A 160 -12.88 4.75 -6.99
N GLU A 161 -13.22 3.72 -6.22
CA GLU A 161 -12.51 3.34 -4.99
C GLU A 161 -11.18 2.61 -5.31
N GLY A 162 -10.08 2.94 -4.63
CA GLY A 162 -8.75 2.44 -4.99
C GLY A 162 -7.55 3.02 -4.23
N LEU A 163 -6.38 2.38 -4.37
CA LEU A 163 -5.08 2.98 -4.03
C LEU A 163 -4.71 3.99 -5.13
N GLY A 164 -4.80 5.28 -4.78
CA GLY A 164 -4.68 6.40 -5.71
C GLY A 164 -3.38 7.17 -5.60
N GLY A 165 -2.69 7.07 -4.46
CA GLY A 165 -1.42 7.77 -4.28
C GLY A 165 -0.57 7.24 -3.13
N ILE A 166 0.65 7.74 -3.08
CA ILE A 166 1.65 7.48 -2.05
C ILE A 166 2.47 8.74 -1.77
N ASP A 167 3.03 8.83 -0.58
CA ASP A 167 3.98 9.87 -0.22
C ASP A 167 5.39 9.30 -0.16
N LEU A 168 6.34 9.99 -0.80
CA LEU A 168 7.75 9.63 -0.77
C LEU A 168 8.54 10.69 -0.02
N ILE A 169 9.33 10.26 0.95
CA ILE A 169 10.32 11.12 1.61
C ILE A 169 11.50 11.29 0.65
N CYS A 170 11.77 12.52 0.24
CA CYS A 170 12.78 12.85 -0.76
C CYS A 170 14.07 13.33 -0.10
N ASN A 171 15.17 12.62 -0.36
CA ASN A 171 16.51 13.08 -0.01
C ASN A 171 17.04 14.09 -1.04
N ASP A 172 16.59 13.98 -2.30
CA ASP A 172 16.95 14.89 -3.40
C ASP A 172 15.74 15.11 -4.32
N ARG A 173 14.85 16.01 -3.89
CA ARG A 173 13.63 16.38 -4.63
C ARG A 173 13.93 16.91 -6.03
N GLU A 174 15.01 17.68 -6.19
CA GLU A 174 15.39 18.26 -7.49
C GLU A 174 15.75 17.16 -8.49
N ALA A 175 16.55 16.17 -8.07
CA ALA A 175 16.88 15.03 -8.92
C ALA A 175 15.67 14.13 -9.24
N VAL A 176 14.71 14.02 -8.33
CA VAL A 176 13.43 13.33 -8.60
C VAL A 176 12.65 14.07 -9.69
N LEU A 177 12.44 15.38 -9.52
CA LEU A 177 11.71 16.19 -10.49
C LEU A 177 12.40 16.22 -11.86
N GLU A 178 13.73 16.31 -11.90
CA GLU A 178 14.48 16.26 -13.16
C GLU A 178 14.32 14.91 -13.87
N GLY A 179 14.41 13.81 -13.12
CA GLY A 179 14.12 12.48 -13.66
C GLY A 179 12.68 12.32 -14.17
N ALA A 180 11.73 12.98 -13.50
CA ALA A 180 10.32 12.98 -13.87
C ALA A 180 10.04 13.82 -15.13
N ARG A 181 10.70 14.98 -15.30
CA ARG A 181 10.58 15.80 -16.53
C ARG A 181 11.03 15.03 -17.76
N GLN A 182 12.12 14.27 -17.64
CA GLN A 182 12.62 13.43 -18.74
C GLN A 182 11.68 12.29 -19.13
N ARG A 183 10.66 12.00 -18.30
CA ARG A 183 9.67 10.93 -18.48
C ARG A 183 8.25 11.48 -18.64
N ASP A 184 8.10 12.80 -18.78
CA ASP A 184 6.83 13.49 -18.89
C ASP A 184 5.84 13.15 -17.76
N CYS A 185 6.33 13.01 -16.53
CA CYS A 185 5.51 12.62 -15.38
C CYS A 185 5.43 13.65 -14.24
N VAL A 186 5.90 14.87 -14.44
CA VAL A 186 5.72 15.96 -13.46
C VAL A 186 4.28 16.48 -13.48
N ILE A 187 3.68 16.64 -12.31
CA ILE A 187 2.38 17.31 -12.11
C ILE A 187 2.59 18.70 -11.50
N SER A 188 3.42 18.79 -10.46
CA SER A 188 3.81 20.03 -9.75
C SER A 188 5.21 19.89 -9.13
N ASP A 189 5.66 20.89 -8.36
CA ASP A 189 6.93 20.82 -7.62
C ASP A 189 6.88 19.83 -6.43
N ASP A 190 5.69 19.36 -6.07
CA ASP A 190 5.43 18.43 -4.97
C ASP A 190 4.68 17.16 -5.39
N GLU A 191 4.43 16.95 -6.69
CA GLU A 191 3.70 15.78 -7.18
C GLU A 191 4.22 15.31 -8.55
N VAL A 192 4.38 14.00 -8.68
CA VAL A 192 4.63 13.31 -9.95
C VAL A 192 3.62 12.17 -10.15
N SER A 193 3.35 11.82 -11.40
CA SER A 193 2.43 10.73 -11.76
C SER A 193 3.21 9.50 -12.22
N LEU A 194 3.24 8.42 -11.43
CA LEU A 194 3.99 7.21 -11.76
C LEU A 194 3.10 5.97 -11.62
N GLY A 195 3.02 5.14 -12.67
CA GLY A 195 2.21 3.91 -12.64
C GLY A 195 0.73 4.16 -12.33
N GLY A 196 0.23 5.34 -12.72
CA GLY A 196 -1.13 5.79 -12.45
C GLY A 196 -1.43 6.15 -10.98
N LEU A 197 -0.39 6.29 -10.15
CA LEU A 197 -0.46 6.84 -8.80
C LEU A 197 -0.07 8.32 -8.79
N ARG A 198 -0.72 9.08 -7.91
CA ARG A 198 -0.22 10.37 -7.44
C ARG A 198 0.91 10.11 -6.44
N VAL A 199 2.11 10.57 -6.77
CA VAL A 199 3.28 10.41 -5.93
C VAL A 199 3.66 11.77 -5.37
N TYR A 200 3.31 11.98 -4.10
CA TYR A 200 3.54 13.23 -3.41
C TYR A 200 4.95 13.25 -2.83
N LEU A 201 5.70 14.31 -3.15
CA LEU A 201 7.08 14.47 -2.73
C LEU A 201 7.10 15.22 -1.39
N ARG A 202 7.61 14.57 -0.34
CA ARG A 202 7.76 15.09 1.02
C ARG A 202 9.23 15.29 1.35
N ASP A 203 9.51 16.16 2.32
CA ASP A 203 10.85 16.38 2.85
C ASP A 203 11.09 15.54 4.12
#